data_AF-A0A835MPC8-F1
#
_entry.id   AF-A0A835MPC8-F1
#
_cell.length_a   1.000
_cell.length_b   1.000
_cell.length_c   1.000
_cell.angle_alpha   90.00
_cell.angle_beta   90.00
_cell.angle_gamma   90.00
#
_symmetry.space_group_name_H-M   'P 1'
#
loop_
_entity.id
_entity.type
_entity.pdbx_description
1 polymer ?
#
loop_
_entity_poly.entity_id
_entity_poly.type
_entity_poly.pdbx_seq_one_letter_code
_entity_poly.pdbx_strand_id
1 'polypeptide(L)' 'MSSTYIVSAIVGSFAVAYVCDYLVSDKKIFGGTTPRTVSNKEWWEETDRKFQAWPRTGGPPVVMNPITRQNFIVKFQDS' A
#
# COMPACT_ATOMS: atom_id res chain seq x y z
N MET A 1 -12.27 20.53 35.80
CA MET A 1 -10.89 21.05 35.82
C MET A 1 -9.90 20.14 35.11
N SER A 2 -9.85 18.82 35.32
CA SER A 2 -8.83 17.96 34.66
C SER A 2 -9.10 17.64 33.18
N SER A 3 -10.37 17.58 32.75
CA SER A 3 -10.72 17.16 31.39
C SER A 3 -10.09 18.02 30.30
N THR A 4 -10.02 19.35 30.49
CA THR A 4 -9.38 20.26 29.53
C THR A 4 -7.87 20.03 29.42
N TYR A 5 -7.19 19.71 30.53
CA TYR A 5 -5.77 19.36 30.54
C TYR A 5 -5.51 17.98 29.93
N ILE A 6 -6.41 17.02 30.17
CA ILE A 6 -6.29 15.68 29.58
C ILE A 6 -6.45 15.76 28.07
N VAL A 7 -7.48 16.48 27.59
CA VAL A 7 -7.71 16.64 26.15
C VAL A 7 -6.56 17.38 25.48
N SER A 8 -6.06 18.47 26.08
CA SER A 8 -4.93 19.20 25.50
C SER A 8 -3.63 18.38 25.53
N ALA A 9 -3.37 17.60 26.58
CA ALA A 9 -2.22 16.72 26.66
C ALA A 9 -2.28 15.60 25.60
N ILE A 10 -3.45 15.02 25.35
CA ILE A 10 -3.64 14.01 24.31
C ILE A 10 -3.36 14.60 22.92
N VAL A 11 -3.94 15.76 22.61
CA VAL A 11 -3.70 16.44 21.32
C VAL A 11 -2.23 16.79 21.16
N GLY A 12 -1.58 17.29 22.22
CA GLY A 12 -0.15 17.58 22.23
C GLY A 12 0.69 16.32 21.99
N SER A 13 0.32 15.18 22.59
CA SER A 13 1.01 13.91 22.40
C SER A 13 0.93 13.41 20.95
N PHE A 14 -0.23 13.51 20.30
CA PHE A 14 -0.35 13.17 18.88
C PHE A 14 0.51 14.06 17.99
N ALA A 15 0.57 15.36 18.28
CA ALA A 15 1.41 16.28 17.52
C ALA A 15 2.91 15.94 17.66
N VAL A 16 3.37 15.68 18.88
CA VAL A 16 4.76 15.27 19.14
C VAL A 16 5.07 13.94 18.46
N ALA A 17 4.19 12.94 18.59
CA ALA A 17 4.36 11.64 17.95
C ALA A 17 4.45 11.75 16.42
N TYR A 18 3.58 12.54 15.80
CA TYR A 18 3.59 12.77 14.35
C TYR A 18 4.89 13.44 13.88
N VAL A 19 5.36 14.47 14.59
CA VAL A 19 6.62 15.15 14.22
C VAL A 19 7.81 14.22 14.39
N CYS A 20 7.85 13.44 15.47
CA CYS A 20 8.90 12.44 15.67
C CYS A 20 8.89 11.38 14.56
N ASP A 21 7.72 10.82 14.22
CA ASP A 21 7.60 9.85 13.13
C ASP A 21 8.01 10.44 11.78
N TYR A 22 7.57 11.65 11.44
CA TYR A 22 7.94 12.31 10.20
C TYR A 22 9.47 12.54 10.06
N LEU A 23 10.12 13.00 11.14
CA LEU A 23 11.57 13.21 11.12
C LEU A 23 12.34 11.89 11.03
N VAL A 24 11.90 10.88 11.76
CA VAL A 24 12.60 9.59 11.83
C VAL A 24 12.33 8.73 10.59
N SER A 25 11.06 8.56 10.21
CA SER A 25 10.62 7.61 9.17
C SER A 25 10.68 8.23 7.77
N ASP A 26 10.19 9.46 7.59
CA ASP A 26 10.12 10.09 6.27
C ASP A 26 11.42 10.80 5.91
N LYS A 27 11.94 11.64 6.82
CA LYS A 27 13.20 12.36 6.63
C LYS A 27 14.43 11.51 6.90
N LYS A 28 14.29 10.38 7.59
CA LYS A 28 15.37 9.40 7.80
C LYS A 28 16.60 10.04 8.42
N ILE A 29 16.42 10.83 9.49
CA ILE A 29 17.53 11.51 10.18
C ILE A 29 18.59 10.55 10.71
N PHE A 30 18.24 9.28 10.94
CA PHE A 30 19.16 8.21 11.34
C PHE A 30 19.70 7.38 10.17
N GLY A 31 19.45 7.82 8.93
CA GLY A 31 19.83 7.11 7.71
C GLY A 31 18.81 6.07 7.24
N GLY A 32 19.04 5.53 6.05
CA GLY A 32 18.15 4.58 5.38
C GLY A 32 17.65 5.09 4.03
N THR A 33 17.09 4.19 3.22
CA THR A 33 16.53 4.52 1.90
C THR A 33 15.12 3.96 1.78
N THR A 34 14.28 4.64 0.98
CA THR A 34 12.94 4.13 0.66
C THR A 34 13.06 3.14 -0.50
N PRO A 35 12.46 1.94 -0.41
CA PRO A 35 12.49 0.97 -1.49
C PRO A 35 11.81 1.52 -2.75
N ARG A 36 12.41 1.25 -3.91
CA ARG A 36 11.92 1.75 -5.21
C ARG A 36 10.51 1.25 -5.54
N THR A 37 10.12 0.10 -5.02
CA THR A 37 8.79 -0.49 -5.19
C THR A 37 7.67 0.32 -4.53
N VAL A 38 8.01 1.17 -3.55
CA VAL A 38 7.06 2.06 -2.86
C VAL A 38 7.22 3.50 -3.32
N SER A 39 8.45 3.94 -3.63
CA SER A 39 8.69 5.31 -4.12
C SER A 39 8.35 5.51 -5.59
N ASN A 40 8.39 4.46 -6.42
CA ASN A 40 7.93 4.52 -7.80
C ASN A 40 6.41 4.23 -7.87
N LYS A 41 5.64 5.21 -8.34
CA LYS A 41 4.20 5.05 -8.58
C LYS A 41 3.89 4.03 -9.68
N GLU A 42 4.75 3.93 -10.69
CA GLU A 42 4.60 2.98 -11.80
C GLU A 42 4.62 1.53 -11.29
N TRP A 43 5.33 1.25 -10.19
CA TRP A 43 5.40 -0.10 -9.64
C TRP A 43 4.02 -0.61 -9.20
N TRP A 44 3.18 0.28 -8.65
CA TRP A 44 1.81 -0.06 -8.27
C TRP A 44 0.93 -0.33 -9.49
N GLU A 45 1.08 0.46 -10.54
CA GLU A 45 0.35 0.29 -11.80
C GLU A 45 0.75 -1.00 -12.52
N GLU A 46 2.05 -1.29 -12.59
CA GLU A 46 2.57 -2.52 -13.16
C GLU A 46 2.12 -3.75 -12.36
N THR A 47 2.16 -3.65 -11.04
CA THR A 47 1.68 -4.73 -10.15
C THR A 47 0.20 -5.00 -10.38
N ASP A 48 -0.62 -3.96 -10.50
CA ASP A 48 -2.05 -4.13 -10.80
C ASP A 48 -2.29 -4.75 -12.18
N ARG A 49 -1.53 -4.33 -13.20
CA ARG A 49 -1.55 -4.96 -14.52
C ARG A 49 -1.16 -6.43 -14.47
N LYS A 50 -0.13 -6.76 -13.69
CA LYS A 50 0.33 -8.15 -13.52
C LYS A 50 -0.69 -9.01 -12.78
N PHE A 51 -1.50 -8.45 -11.87
CA PHE A 51 -2.60 -9.20 -11.25
C PHE A 51 -3.67 -9.65 -12.25
N GLN A 52 -3.80 -8.99 -13.40
CA GLN A 52 -4.68 -9.44 -14.49
C GLN A 52 -4.07 -10.59 -15.30
N ALA A 53 -2.74 -10.63 -15.44
CA ALA A 53 -2.04 -11.63 -16.24
C ALA A 53 -0.68 -11.97 -15.61
N TRP A 54 -0.72 -12.78 -14.56
CA TRP A 54 0.46 -13.15 -13.79
C TRP A 54 1.29 -14.18 -14.54
N PRO A 55 2.59 -13.94 -14.76
CA PRO A 55 3.45 -14.85 -15.50
C PRO A 55 3.61 -16.19 -14.74
N ARG A 56 3.61 -17.30 -15.48
CA ARG A 56 3.87 -18.65 -14.96
C ARG A 56 4.97 -19.31 -15.78
N THR A 57 5.80 -20.13 -15.13
CA THR A 57 6.94 -20.77 -15.79
C THR A 57 6.53 -21.86 -16.79
N GLY A 58 5.43 -22.57 -16.53
CA GLY A 58 4.99 -23.74 -17.30
C GLY A 58 3.59 -23.64 -17.88
N GLY A 59 3.17 -22.45 -18.35
CA GLY A 59 1.83 -22.27 -18.94
C GLY A 59 1.47 -20.82 -19.22
N PRO A 60 0.27 -20.56 -19.80
CA PRO A 60 -0.18 -19.20 -20.10
C PRO A 60 -0.35 -18.37 -18.82
N PRO A 61 -0.28 -17.03 -18.87
CA PRO A 61 -0.51 -16.18 -17.70
C PRO A 61 -1.89 -16.43 -17.04
N VAL A 62 -2.00 -16.20 -15.73
CA VAL A 62 -3.25 -16.40 -14.96
C VAL A 62 -3.63 -15.16 -14.18
N VAL A 63 -4.93 -14.94 -14.02
CA VAL A 63 -5.53 -13.89 -13.20
C VAL A 63 -5.31 -14.18 -11.71
N MET A 64 -4.83 -13.21 -10.95
CA MET A 64 -4.66 -13.34 -9.51
C MET A 64 -5.90 -12.84 -8.75
N ASN A 65 -6.20 -13.52 -7.65
CA ASN A 65 -7.30 -13.19 -6.74
C ASN A 65 -8.67 -13.05 -7.44
N PRO A 66 -9.09 -14.06 -8.25
CA PRO A 66 -10.26 -13.94 -9.11
C PRO A 66 -11.58 -13.68 -8.40
N ILE A 67 -11.75 -14.18 -7.16
CA ILE A 67 -13.01 -14.01 -6.41
C ILE A 67 -13.11 -12.60 -5.84
N THR A 68 -12.05 -12.11 -5.18
CA THR A 68 -12.08 -10.81 -4.52
C THR A 68 -11.94 -9.65 -5.51
N ARG A 69 -11.22 -9.85 -6.62
CA ARG A 69 -11.04 -8.85 -7.68
C ARG A 69 -12.05 -8.97 -8.82
N GLN A 70 -12.84 -10.05 -8.84
CA GLN A 70 -13.83 -10.34 -9.88
C GLN A 70 -13.27 -10.22 -11.31
N ASN A 71 -12.00 -10.62 -11.52
CA ASN A 71 -11.28 -10.43 -12.77
C ASN A 71 -11.05 -11.74 -13.55
N PHE A 72 -11.96 -12.71 -13.39
CA PHE A 72 -11.86 -13.99 -14.08
C PHE A 72 -12.34 -13.92 -15.53
N ILE A 73 -11.79 -14.80 -16.37
CA ILE A 73 -12.13 -14.87 -17.80
C ILE A 73 -13.46 -15.62 -17.96
N VAL A 74 -14.45 -14.98 -18.56
CA VAL A 74 -15.74 -15.61 -18.90
C VAL A 74 -15.66 -16.20 -20.31
N LYS A 75 -16.04 -17.47 -20.47
CA LYS A 75 -16.21 -18.08 -21.79
C LYS A 75 -17.67 -17.95 -22.21
N PHE A 76 -17.91 -17.37 -23.38
CA PHE A 76 -19.23 -17.39 -24.01
C PHE A 76 -19.39 -18.71 -24.77
N GLN A 77 -20.56 -19.34 -24.69
CA GLN A 77 -20.93 -20.40 -25.62
C GLN A 77 -21.49 -19.75 -26.88
N ASP A 78 -20.85 -19.99 -28.02
CA ASP A 78 -21.47 -19.68 -29.31
C ASP A 78 -22.71 -20.57 -29.47
N SER A 79 -23.87 -19.94 -29.69
CA SER A 79 -25.16 -20.62 -29.88
C SER A 79 -25.31 -21.13 -31.31
#